data_AF-A0AAQ4DYJ5-F1
#
_entry.id   AF-A0AAQ4DYJ5-F1
#
_cell.length_a   1.000
_cell.length_b   1.000
_cell.length_c   1.000
_cell.angle_alpha   90.00
_cell.angle_beta   90.00
_cell.angle_gamma   90.00
#
_symmetry.space_group_name_H-M   'P 1'
#
loop_
_entity.id
_entity.type
_entity.pdbx_description
1 polymer ?
#
loop_
_entity_poly.entity_id
_entity_poly.type
_entity_poly.pdbx_seq_one_letter_code
_entity_poly.pdbx_strand_id
1 'polypeptide(L)'
;MARRPWRDDLRRCRDVARLLEALENRLDDEDVQQVFFTPSHDRLELLCWVLISMDPSGVIDDYLSPSVNHEQLRDRIVGVLTPLNDLCGADFEPFVDGTTGHREQRPLWALLLKSAEFAQRNE
;
A
#
# COMPACT_ATOMS: atom_id res chain seq x y z
N MET A 1 -22.90 21.21 7.89
CA MET A 1 -22.16 19.95 7.69
C MET A 1 -20.92 19.99 8.58
N ALA A 2 -20.92 19.23 9.68
CA ALA A 2 -19.80 19.22 10.62
C ALA A 2 -18.61 18.49 9.99
N ARG A 3 -17.46 19.18 9.86
CA ARG A 3 -16.18 18.53 9.56
C ARG A 3 -15.84 17.58 10.71
N ARG A 4 -15.75 16.28 10.42
CA ARG A 4 -15.36 15.28 11.42
C ARG A 4 -13.91 15.53 11.85
N PRO A 5 -13.60 15.64 13.15
CA PRO A 5 -12.28 16.04 13.66
C PRO A 5 -11.16 14.99 13.51
N TRP A 6 -11.40 13.91 12.74
CA TRP A 6 -10.52 12.74 12.62
C TRP A 6 -10.19 12.39 11.16
N ARG A 7 -10.39 13.32 10.20
CA ARG A 7 -9.80 13.15 8.86
C ARG A 7 -8.30 13.34 8.99
N ASP A 8 -7.61 12.34 9.53
CA ASP A 8 -6.22 12.11 9.17
C ASP A 8 -6.18 12.10 7.64
N ASP A 9 -5.35 12.98 7.08
CA ASP A 9 -5.10 13.00 5.65
C ASP A 9 -4.43 11.67 5.29
N LEU A 10 -5.23 10.69 4.87
CA LEU A 10 -4.76 9.32 4.58
C LEU A 10 -3.63 9.31 3.56
N ARG A 11 -3.58 10.31 2.68
CA ARG A 11 -2.51 10.52 1.68
C ARG A 11 -1.15 10.72 2.35
N ARG A 12 -1.15 11.37 3.51
CA ARG A 12 0.04 11.67 4.33
C ARG A 12 0.16 10.77 5.54
N CYS A 13 -0.78 9.86 5.75
CA CYS A 13 -0.71 8.92 6.86
C CYS A 13 0.47 7.97 6.62
N ARG A 14 1.33 7.86 7.63
CA ARG A 14 2.51 6.99 7.64
C ARG A 14 2.49 6.14 8.92
N ASP A 15 1.29 5.61 9.21
CA ASP A 15 0.99 4.74 10.36
C ASP A 15 0.23 3.53 9.82
N VAL A 16 0.87 2.36 9.87
CA VAL A 16 0.34 1.13 9.28
C VAL A 16 -0.96 0.69 9.95
N ALA A 17 -1.07 0.82 11.28
CA ALA A 17 -2.24 0.40 12.02
C ALA A 17 -3.47 1.27 11.65
N ARG A 18 -3.28 2.58 11.49
CA ARG A 18 -4.34 3.49 11.03
C ARG A 18 -4.76 3.22 9.59
N LEU A 19 -3.80 2.93 8.71
CA LEU A 19 -4.09 2.56 7.32
C LEU A 19 -4.87 1.25 7.22
N LEU A 20 -4.52 0.25 8.05
CA LEU A 20 -5.27 -1.00 8.18
C LEU A 20 -6.69 -0.76 8.68
N GLU A 21 -6.85 0.02 9.75
CA GLU A 21 -8.15 0.36 10.30
C GLU A 21 -9.04 1.06 9.26
N ALA A 22 -8.47 2.00 8.50
CA ALA A 22 -9.18 2.69 7.44
C ALA A 22 -9.57 1.74 6.31
N LEU A 23 -8.67 0.86 5.87
CA LEU A 23 -8.94 -0.13 4.83
C LEU A 23 -10.01 -1.14 5.26
N GLU A 24 -10.03 -1.54 6.54
CA GLU A 24 -10.96 -2.56 7.04
C GLU A 24 -12.34 -1.99 7.38
N ASN A 25 -12.42 -0.77 7.92
CA ASN A 25 -13.65 -0.21 8.51
C ASN A 25 -14.27 0.96 7.73
N ARG A 26 -13.57 1.52 6.74
CA ARG A 26 -13.99 2.77 6.03
C ARG A 26 -14.03 2.60 4.51
N LEU A 27 -14.46 1.44 4.01
CA LEU A 27 -14.50 1.18 2.57
C LEU A 27 -15.43 2.11 1.79
N ASP A 28 -16.51 2.60 2.39
CA ASP A 28 -17.42 3.55 1.72
C ASP A 28 -16.89 4.99 1.73
N ASP A 29 -15.71 5.23 2.32
CA ASP A 29 -15.08 6.55 2.41
C ASP A 29 -14.36 6.89 1.09
N GLU A 30 -14.72 8.02 0.48
CA GLU A 30 -14.12 8.52 -0.74
C GLU A 30 -12.60 8.71 -0.60
N ASP A 31 -12.11 9.12 0.58
CA ASP A 31 -10.67 9.30 0.80
C ASP A 31 -9.94 7.94 0.77
N VAL A 32 -10.55 6.87 1.29
CA VAL A 32 -10.02 5.49 1.21
C VAL A 32 -10.06 5.00 -0.24
N GLN A 33 -11.16 5.27 -0.95
CA GLN A 33 -11.28 4.89 -2.36
C GLN A 33 -10.23 5.55 -3.25
N GLN A 34 -9.98 6.84 -3.02
CA GLN A 34 -8.96 7.60 -3.76
C GLN A 34 -7.54 7.13 -3.45
N VAL A 35 -7.23 6.89 -2.17
CA VAL A 35 -5.86 6.54 -1.74
C VAL A 35 -5.50 5.10 -2.09
N PHE A 36 -6.39 4.13 -1.85
CA PHE A 36 -6.05 2.71 -1.99
C PHE A 36 -6.43 2.14 -3.35
N PHE A 37 -7.58 2.53 -3.91
CA PHE A 37 -8.18 1.80 -5.03
C PHE A 37 -8.13 2.54 -6.36
N THR A 38 -7.90 3.85 -6.35
CA THR A 38 -7.86 4.68 -7.55
C THR A 38 -6.41 4.86 -8.03
N PRO A 39 -6.12 4.67 -9.34
CA PRO A 39 -4.82 5.02 -9.91
C PRO A 39 -4.47 6.48 -9.63
N SER A 40 -3.41 6.71 -8.85
CA SER A 40 -2.97 8.06 -8.49
C SER A 40 -1.51 8.07 -8.04
N HIS A 41 -0.89 9.25 -8.05
CA HIS A 41 0.45 9.44 -7.50
C HIS A 41 0.49 9.14 -5.99
N ASP A 42 -0.50 9.63 -5.24
CA ASP A 42 -0.64 9.41 -3.80
C ASP A 42 -0.66 7.90 -3.46
N ARG A 43 -1.31 7.09 -4.30
CA ARG A 43 -1.34 5.64 -4.17
C ARG A 43 0.03 4.99 -4.36
N LEU A 44 0.78 5.43 -5.37
CA LEU A 44 2.13 4.90 -5.64
C LEU A 44 3.09 5.29 -4.52
N GLU A 45 3.02 6.53 -4.03
CA GLU A 45 3.79 6.96 -2.86
C GLU A 45 3.47 6.13 -1.62
N LEU A 46 2.18 5.82 -1.40
CA LEU A 46 1.76 4.98 -0.29
C LEU A 46 2.32 3.56 -0.44
N LEU A 47 2.24 2.96 -1.64
CA LEU A 47 2.83 1.65 -1.90
C LEU A 47 4.34 1.64 -1.62
N CYS A 48 5.08 2.63 -2.12
CA CYS A 48 6.51 2.77 -1.85
C CYS A 48 6.79 2.81 -0.35
N TRP A 49 6.06 3.66 0.38
CA TRP A 49 6.26 3.79 1.82
C TRP A 49 5.93 2.50 2.59
N VAL A 50 4.87 1.79 2.20
CA VAL A 50 4.52 0.50 2.83
C VAL A 50 5.65 -0.52 2.61
N LEU A 51 6.24 -0.57 1.42
CA LEU A 51 7.38 -1.47 1.15
C LEU A 51 8.62 -1.09 1.97
N ILE A 52 8.95 0.20 2.07
CA ILE A 52 10.05 0.67 2.92
C ILE A 52 9.80 0.25 4.37
N SER A 53 8.56 0.39 4.83
CA SER A 53 8.15 -0.01 6.19
C SER A 53 8.21 -1.52 6.44
N MET A 54 8.28 -2.33 5.39
CA MET A 54 8.46 -3.78 5.47
C MET A 54 9.93 -4.21 5.51
N ASP A 55 10.86 -3.33 5.16
CA ASP A 55 12.27 -3.64 5.05
C ASP A 55 13.12 -2.91 6.11
N PRO A 56 13.34 -3.54 7.28
CA PRO A 56 14.14 -2.96 8.35
C PRO A 56 15.61 -2.81 7.98
N SER A 57 16.07 -3.45 6.90
CA SER A 57 17.45 -3.33 6.43
C SER A 57 17.75 -2.01 5.71
N GLY A 58 16.71 -1.24 5.37
CA GLY A 58 16.83 0.03 4.64
C GLY A 58 17.21 -0.13 3.16
N VAL A 59 17.39 -1.36 2.69
CA VAL A 59 17.78 -1.66 1.31
C VAL A 59 16.74 -1.12 0.34
N ILE A 60 15.45 -1.30 0.62
CA ILE A 60 14.35 -0.80 -0.22
C ILE A 60 14.38 0.74 -0.32
N ASP A 61 14.69 1.45 0.76
CA ASP A 61 14.76 2.93 0.77
C ASP A 61 15.87 3.44 -0.17
N ASP A 62 17.05 2.79 -0.13
CA ASP A 62 18.16 3.10 -1.03
C ASP A 62 17.82 2.85 -2.52
N TYR A 63 16.94 1.88 -2.81
CA TYR A 63 16.51 1.55 -4.17
C TYR A 63 15.32 2.38 -4.66
N LEU A 64 14.43 2.84 -3.77
CA LEU A 64 13.26 3.65 -4.09
C LEU A 64 13.58 5.15 -3.93
N SER A 65 14.48 5.66 -4.77
CA SER A 65 14.82 7.08 -4.84
C SER A 65 13.61 7.97 -5.23
N PRO A 66 13.61 9.30 -4.99
CA PRO A 66 12.46 10.20 -5.21
C PRO A 66 11.91 10.24 -6.64
N SER A 67 12.67 9.72 -7.61
CA SER A 67 12.18 9.42 -8.95
C SER A 67 11.79 7.94 -9.01
N VAL A 68 10.67 7.57 -8.38
CA VAL A 68 10.17 6.19 -8.39
C VAL A 68 10.06 5.71 -9.84
N ASN A 69 10.91 4.78 -10.25
CA ASN A 69 10.65 4.04 -11.49
C ASN A 69 9.51 3.08 -11.18
N HIS A 70 8.36 3.32 -11.82
CA HIS A 70 7.16 2.50 -11.69
C HIS A 70 7.43 1.00 -11.89
N GLU A 71 8.38 0.67 -12.77
CA GLU A 71 8.84 -0.70 -13.02
C GLU A 71 9.54 -1.31 -11.80
N GLN A 72 10.40 -0.56 -11.12
CA GLN A 72 11.09 -1.03 -9.91
C GLN A 72 10.12 -1.24 -8.76
N LEU A 73 9.16 -0.30 -8.59
CA LEU A 73 8.09 -0.45 -7.60
C LEU A 73 7.30 -1.73 -7.87
N ARG A 74 6.96 -1.99 -9.14
CA ARG A 74 6.26 -3.19 -9.56
C ARG A 74 7.03 -4.47 -9.23
N ASP A 75 8.30 -4.56 -9.62
CA ASP A 75 9.14 -5.74 -9.35
C ASP A 75 9.25 -6.04 -7.85
N ARG A 76 9.31 -5.01 -7.01
CA ARG A 76 9.35 -5.17 -5.56
C ARG A 76 8.03 -5.66 -4.99
N ILE A 77 6.91 -5.09 -5.42
CA ILE A 77 5.58 -5.55 -4.98
C ILE A 77 5.38 -7.01 -5.40
N VAL A 78 5.76 -7.37 -6.63
CA VAL A 78 5.74 -8.76 -7.10
C VAL A 78 6.60 -9.65 -6.20
N GLY A 79 7.84 -9.25 -5.93
CA GLY A 79 8.76 -10.02 -5.07
C GLY A 79 8.25 -10.22 -3.65
N VAL A 80 7.53 -9.24 -3.09
CA VAL A 80 6.91 -9.31 -1.75
C VAL A 80 5.64 -10.14 -1.76
N LEU A 81 4.74 -9.94 -2.74
CA LEU A 81 3.43 -10.58 -2.77
C LEU A 81 3.47 -12.03 -3.25
N THR A 82 4.37 -12.39 -4.18
CA THR A 82 4.48 -13.76 -4.70
C THR A 82 4.69 -14.83 -3.62
N PRO A 83 5.56 -14.66 -2.60
CA PRO A 83 5.67 -15.64 -1.52
C PRO A 83 4.52 -15.58 -0.52
N LEU A 84 3.74 -14.49 -0.48
CA LEU A 84 2.66 -14.27 0.48
C LEU A 84 1.28 -14.63 -0.08
N ASN A 85 1.18 -14.86 -1.39
CA ASN A 85 -0.08 -15.10 -2.10
C ASN A 85 0.16 -16.02 -3.30
N ASP A 86 -0.76 -16.94 -3.58
CA ASP A 86 -0.63 -17.97 -4.63
C ASP A 86 -0.80 -17.42 -6.07
N LEU A 87 -0.72 -16.11 -6.26
CA LEU A 87 -0.85 -15.46 -7.57
C LEU A 87 0.50 -15.39 -8.28
N CYS A 88 0.47 -15.44 -9.62
CA CYS A 88 1.66 -15.25 -10.43
C CYS A 88 2.07 -13.78 -10.47
N GLY A 89 3.36 -13.50 -10.71
CA GLY A 89 3.88 -12.12 -10.74
C GLY A 89 3.12 -11.17 -11.68
N ALA A 90 2.68 -11.67 -12.83
CA ALA A 90 1.91 -10.90 -13.81
C ALA A 90 0.52 -10.46 -13.30
N ASP A 91 -0.04 -11.18 -12.32
CA ASP A 91 -1.36 -10.88 -11.76
C ASP A 91 -1.32 -9.71 -10.76
N PHE A 92 -0.12 -9.30 -10.32
CA PHE A 92 0.07 -8.15 -9.44
C PHE A 92 0.27 -6.84 -10.20
N GLU A 93 0.63 -6.84 -11.50
CA GLU A 93 0.82 -5.58 -12.23
C GLU A 93 -0.45 -4.71 -12.25
N PRO A 94 -1.65 -5.27 -12.54
CA PRO A 94 -2.88 -4.49 -12.50
C PRO A 94 -3.18 -3.94 -11.09
N PHE A 95 -2.71 -4.64 -10.05
CA PHE A 95 -2.79 -4.14 -8.68
C PHE A 95 -1.86 -2.94 -8.52
N VAL A 96 -0.59 -3.02 -8.91
CA VAL A 96 0.35 -1.88 -8.80
C VAL A 96 -0.14 -0.66 -9.56
N ASP A 97 -0.79 -0.86 -10.70
CA ASP A 97 -1.34 0.24 -11.52
C ASP A 97 -2.68 0.78 -10.97
N GLY A 98 -3.30 0.08 -10.00
CA GLY A 98 -4.61 0.43 -9.44
C GLY A 98 -5.77 0.15 -10.37
N THR A 99 -5.59 -0.70 -11.39
CA THR A 99 -6.59 -1.01 -12.43
C THR A 99 -7.41 -2.26 -12.12
N THR A 100 -6.95 -3.10 -11.18
CA THR A 100 -7.69 -4.24 -10.63
C THR A 100 -9.00 -3.81 -9.95
N GLY A 101 -10.03 -4.66 -9.91
CA GLY A 101 -11.27 -4.35 -9.19
C GLY A 101 -11.03 -4.15 -7.69
N HIS A 102 -11.78 -3.25 -7.03
CA HIS A 102 -11.57 -2.91 -5.61
C HIS A 102 -11.64 -4.14 -4.68
N ARG A 103 -12.49 -5.11 -5.02
CA ARG A 103 -12.64 -6.38 -4.27
C ARG A 103 -11.37 -7.23 -4.27
N GLU A 104 -10.62 -7.18 -5.36
CA GLU A 104 -9.37 -7.92 -5.56
C GLU A 104 -8.17 -7.12 -5.02
N GLN A 105 -8.19 -5.78 -5.12
CA GLN A 105 -7.14 -4.93 -4.52
C GLN A 105 -7.12 -5.00 -2.99
N ARG A 106 -8.30 -5.10 -2.35
CA ARG A 106 -8.42 -5.07 -0.89
C ARG A 106 -7.59 -6.13 -0.16
N PRO A 107 -7.69 -7.44 -0.46
CA PRO A 107 -6.89 -8.45 0.21
C PRO A 107 -5.38 -8.25 0.02
N LEU A 108 -4.96 -7.75 -1.15
CA LEU A 108 -3.55 -7.44 -1.42
C LEU A 108 -3.04 -6.27 -0.57
N TRP A 109 -3.81 -5.19 -0.46
CA TRP A 109 -3.50 -4.09 0.45
C TRP A 109 -3.44 -4.53 1.91
N ALA A 110 -4.39 -5.35 2.35
CA ALA A 110 -4.39 -5.87 3.71
C ALA A 110 -3.16 -6.74 3.99
N LEU A 111 -2.73 -7.54 3.01
CA LEU A 111 -1.54 -8.39 3.13
C LEU A 111 -0.26 -7.55 3.24
N LEU A 112 -0.09 -6.53 2.39
CA LEU A 112 1.05 -5.62 2.45
C LEU A 112 1.10 -4.90 3.80
N LEU A 113 -0.01 -4.29 4.22
CA LEU A 113 -0.04 -3.54 5.47
C LEU A 113 0.16 -4.45 6.69
N LYS A 114 -0.41 -5.67 6.72
CA LYS A 114 -0.17 -6.62 7.83
C LYS A 114 1.29 -7.07 7.87
N SER A 115 1.91 -7.22 6.72
CA SER A 115 3.33 -7.57 6.63
C SER A 115 4.21 -6.41 7.10
N ALA A 116 3.87 -5.16 6.77
CA ALA A 116 4.53 -3.97 7.28
C ALA A 116 4.38 -3.84 8.80
N GLU A 117 3.18 -4.07 9.32
CA GLU A 117 2.92 -4.05 10.77
C GLU A 117 3.74 -5.12 11.49
N PHE A 118 3.83 -6.32 10.91
CA PHE A 118 4.64 -7.39 11.45
C PHE A 118 6.13 -7.02 11.46
N ALA A 119 6.67 -6.49 10.35
CA ALA A 119 8.07 -6.06 10.28
C ALA A 119 8.39 -5.02 11.37
N GLN A 120 7.59 -3.96 11.48
CA GLN A 120 7.76 -2.89 12.47
C GLN A 120 7.67 -3.34 13.93
N ARG A 121 6.95 -4.43 14.21
CA ARG A 121 6.81 -4.98 15.57
C ARG A 121 7.96 -5.91 15.98
N ASN A 122 8.73 -6.42 15.02
CA ASN A 122 9.79 -7.40 15.24
C ASN A 122 11.20 -6.83 15.03
N GLU A 123 11.33 -5.51 14.83
CA GLU A 123 12.59 -4.74 15.00
C GLU A 123 12.91 -4.52 16.49
#